data_AF-A0A085W3Z5-F1
#
_entry.id   AF-A0A085W3Z5-F1
#
_cell.length_a   1.000
_cell.length_b   1.000
_cell.length_c   1.000
_cell.angle_alpha   90.00
_cell.angle_beta   90.00
_cell.angle_gamma   90.00
#
_symmetry.space_group_name_H-M   'P 1'
#
loop_
_entity.id
_entity.type
_entity.pdbx_description
1 polymer ?
#
loop_
_entity_poly.entity_id
_entity_poly.type
_entity_poly.pdbx_seq_one_letter_code
_entity_poly.pdbx_strand_id
1 'polypeptide(L)'
;MAVEQLLVVEDDPAWRVSLRETARAEGCLVEVARDGEEALSYLSDRACPRPNLVVMDLMMPRVDGWELYGRMRADEELRHIPVLMMSVANQQVNLGGVVGFLRKTVPQDVMLGELRERLRRFDVLPPPVGTSQPYALRFTEESALALDTLPGPLRQLLRQRLYRAAELAGGELPLMSTWLMALPGTPPSLLVTSEGVRVVLEVDDGARQLIASVVIIPPHLPRS
;
A
#
# COMPACT_ATOMS: atom_id res chain seq x y z
N MET A 1 13.16 1.24 20.19
CA MET A 1 14.44 1.65 19.53
C MET A 1 14.09 2.60 18.41
N ALA A 2 14.82 3.72 18.27
CA ALA A 2 14.53 4.76 17.28
C ALA A 2 14.73 4.28 15.84
N VAL A 3 14.09 4.94 14.87
CA VAL A 3 14.33 4.70 13.44
C VAL A 3 15.75 5.14 13.08
N GLU A 4 16.62 4.21 12.74
CA GLU A 4 18.00 4.52 12.31
C GLU A 4 18.09 4.69 10.80
N GLN A 5 17.56 3.74 10.03
CA GLN A 5 17.55 3.77 8.55
C GLN A 5 16.13 4.01 8.04
N LEU A 6 15.93 5.11 7.31
CA LEU A 6 14.65 5.49 6.72
C LEU A 6 14.76 5.54 5.20
N LEU A 7 13.85 4.88 4.50
CA LEU A 7 13.65 5.09 3.07
C LEU A 7 12.44 5.99 2.85
N VAL A 8 12.63 7.11 2.14
CA VAL A 8 11.53 7.98 1.69
C VAL A 8 11.30 7.74 0.20
N VAL A 9 10.05 7.41 -0.18
CA VAL A 9 9.64 7.18 -1.56
C VAL A 9 8.59 8.22 -1.94
N GLU A 10 8.97 9.18 -2.79
CA GLU A 10 8.14 10.34 -3.14
C GLU A 10 8.63 10.96 -4.46
N ASP A 11 7.72 11.22 -5.40
CA ASP A 11 8.06 11.76 -6.71
C ASP A 11 8.22 13.29 -6.70
N ASP A 12 7.49 14.00 -5.83
CA ASP A 12 7.62 15.44 -5.67
C ASP A 12 8.97 15.83 -5.00
N PRO A 13 9.82 16.61 -5.68
CA PRO A 13 11.14 16.98 -5.16
C PRO A 13 11.09 17.86 -3.91
N ALA A 14 10.09 18.73 -3.77
CA ALA A 14 9.95 19.59 -2.61
C ALA A 14 9.55 18.75 -1.39
N TRP A 15 8.56 17.85 -1.55
CA TRP A 15 8.19 16.92 -0.49
C TRP A 15 9.34 16.01 -0.07
N ARG A 16 10.07 15.41 -1.03
CA ARG A 16 11.26 14.60 -0.71
C ARG A 16 12.27 15.34 0.14
N VAL A 17 12.60 16.59 -0.21
CA VAL A 17 13.56 17.39 0.55
C VAL A 17 13.03 17.64 1.96
N SER A 18 11.79 18.09 2.11
CA SER A 18 11.20 18.39 3.42
C SER A 18 11.09 17.16 4.33
N LEU A 19 10.70 16.01 3.78
CA LEU A 19 10.64 14.73 4.51
C LEU A 19 12.03 14.30 4.97
N ARG A 20 13.02 14.37 4.07
CA ARG A 20 14.41 14.01 4.38
C ARG A 20 14.99 14.89 5.48
N GLU A 21 14.87 16.21 5.36
CA GLU A 21 15.42 17.13 6.38
C GLU A 21 14.71 16.95 7.73
N THR A 22 13.39 16.73 7.73
CA THR A 22 12.63 16.46 8.96
C THR A 22 13.09 15.19 9.64
N ALA A 23 13.29 14.10 8.90
CA ALA A 23 13.75 12.83 9.47
C ALA A 23 15.22 12.87 9.91
N ARG A 24 16.10 13.55 9.15
CA ARG A 24 17.50 13.75 9.55
C ARG A 24 17.63 14.55 10.84
N ALA A 25 16.77 15.53 11.05
CA ALA A 25 16.73 16.29 12.30
C ALA A 25 16.36 15.41 13.52
N GLU A 26 15.72 14.27 13.29
CA GLU A 26 15.41 13.26 14.32
C GLU A 26 16.49 12.16 14.42
N GLY A 27 17.62 12.32 13.73
CA GLY A 27 18.78 11.42 13.80
C GLY A 27 18.75 10.25 12.83
N CYS A 28 17.77 10.19 11.92
CA CYS A 28 17.70 9.12 10.91
C CYS A 28 18.75 9.30 9.81
N LEU A 29 19.36 8.19 9.39
CA LEU A 29 20.01 8.06 8.09
C LEU A 29 18.90 7.86 7.06
N VAL A 30 18.83 8.77 6.09
CA VAL A 30 17.71 8.84 5.15
C VAL A 30 18.20 8.66 3.73
N GLU A 31 17.68 7.61 3.10
CA GLU A 31 17.77 7.38 1.66
C GLU A 31 16.47 7.77 0.98
N VAL A 32 16.57 8.20 -0.28
CA VAL A 32 15.43 8.71 -1.05
C VAL A 32 15.31 7.97 -2.37
N ALA A 33 14.09 7.58 -2.71
CA ALA A 33 13.69 7.06 -4.01
C ALA A 33 12.62 7.97 -4.61
N ARG A 34 12.69 8.19 -5.93
CA ARG A 34 11.80 9.11 -6.66
C ARG A 34 10.54 8.45 -7.20
N ASP A 35 10.49 7.13 -7.17
CA ASP A 35 9.37 6.32 -7.60
C ASP A 35 9.48 4.90 -7.02
N GLY A 36 8.52 4.04 -7.34
CA GLY A 36 8.53 2.66 -6.90
C GLY A 36 9.63 1.79 -7.53
N GLU A 37 10.16 2.13 -8.70
CA GLU A 37 11.23 1.36 -9.34
C GLU A 37 12.56 1.59 -8.64
N GLU A 38 12.92 2.85 -8.36
CA GLU A 38 14.10 3.21 -7.58
C GLU A 38 14.03 2.60 -6.17
N ALA A 39 12.85 2.63 -5.55
CA ALA A 39 12.64 2.04 -4.23
C ALA A 39 12.86 0.52 -4.25
N LEU A 40 12.32 -0.19 -5.23
CA LEU A 40 12.56 -1.63 -5.38
C LEU A 40 14.02 -1.95 -5.66
N SER A 41 14.69 -1.17 -6.51
CA SER A 41 16.11 -1.35 -6.78
C SER A 41 16.91 -1.25 -5.48
N TYR A 42 16.68 -0.20 -4.69
CA TYR A 42 17.31 -0.01 -3.39
C TYR A 42 17.00 -1.15 -2.41
N LEU A 43 15.73 -1.56 -2.33
CA LEU A 43 15.30 -2.65 -1.45
C LEU A 43 15.81 -4.03 -1.92
N SER A 44 16.13 -4.21 -3.19
CA SER A 44 16.65 -5.50 -3.69
C SER A 44 18.18 -5.61 -3.60
N ASP A 45 18.88 -4.48 -3.51
CA ASP A 45 20.33 -4.46 -3.44
C ASP A 45 20.84 -4.79 -2.03
N ARG A 46 21.54 -5.93 -1.89
CA ARG A 46 22.12 -6.37 -0.62
C ARG A 46 23.27 -5.49 -0.13
N ALA A 47 23.83 -4.64 -0.98
CA ALA A 47 24.83 -3.64 -0.59
C ALA A 47 24.20 -2.40 0.07
N CYS A 48 22.92 -2.14 -0.19
CA CYS A 48 22.19 -1.04 0.45
C CYS A 48 21.83 -1.38 1.90
N PRO A 49 21.94 -0.42 2.84
CA PRO A 49 21.43 -0.60 4.20
C PRO A 49 19.94 -0.95 4.21
N ARG A 50 19.53 -1.91 5.05
CA ARG A 50 18.11 -2.24 5.20
C ARG A 50 17.38 -1.14 5.97
N PRO A 51 16.29 -0.55 5.43
CA PRO A 51 15.52 0.45 6.16
C PRO A 51 14.71 -0.20 7.29
N ASN A 52 14.65 0.48 8.43
CA ASN A 52 13.78 0.09 9.54
C ASN A 52 12.35 0.61 9.36
N LEU A 53 12.15 1.58 8.47
CA LEU A 53 10.87 2.17 8.14
C LEU A 53 10.92 2.70 6.69
N VAL A 54 9.83 2.52 5.96
CA VAL A 54 9.60 3.19 4.67
C VAL A 54 8.51 4.24 4.84
N VAL A 55 8.76 5.48 4.44
CA VAL A 55 7.74 6.51 4.26
C VAL A 55 7.46 6.58 2.77
N MET A 56 6.21 6.33 2.36
CA MET A 56 5.90 6.08 0.94
C MET A 56 4.66 6.84 0.52
N ASP A 57 4.78 7.61 -0.55
CA ASP A 57 3.63 8.15 -1.24
C ASP A 57 2.86 7.06 -2.00
N LEU A 58 1.53 7.16 -1.98
CA LEU A 58 0.63 6.24 -2.69
C LEU A 58 0.31 6.69 -4.11
N MET A 59 0.66 7.92 -4.49
CA MET A 59 0.32 8.52 -5.78
C MET A 59 1.60 8.87 -6.55
N MET A 60 2.22 7.87 -7.18
CA MET A 60 3.41 8.07 -8.01
C MET A 60 3.18 7.56 -9.44
N PRO A 61 3.87 8.11 -10.45
CA PRO A 61 3.82 7.59 -11.82
C PRO A 61 4.51 6.23 -11.93
N ARG A 62 4.16 5.46 -12.97
CA ARG A 62 4.68 4.10 -13.24
C ARG A 62 4.33 3.12 -12.13
N VAL A 63 5.28 2.82 -11.24
CA VAL A 63 5.06 1.96 -10.07
C VAL A 63 4.59 2.86 -8.93
N ASP A 64 3.28 2.83 -8.69
CA ASP A 64 2.68 3.56 -7.59
C ASP A 64 2.99 2.92 -6.23
N GLY A 65 2.70 3.63 -5.14
CA GLY A 65 2.95 3.13 -3.79
C GLY A 65 2.15 1.88 -3.43
N TRP A 66 1.01 1.63 -4.09
CA TRP A 66 0.22 0.41 -3.88
C TRP A 66 0.89 -0.80 -4.49
N GLU A 67 1.41 -0.66 -5.71
CA GLU A 67 2.17 -1.72 -6.35
C GLU A 67 3.47 -2.00 -5.60
N LEU A 68 4.21 -0.96 -5.19
CA LEU A 68 5.39 -1.10 -4.34
C LEU A 68 5.05 -1.84 -3.04
N TYR A 69 3.98 -1.44 -2.34
CA TYR A 69 3.48 -2.14 -1.16
C TYR A 69 3.22 -3.62 -1.45
N GLY A 70 2.48 -3.92 -2.52
CA GLY A 70 2.16 -5.29 -2.91
C GLY A 70 3.41 -6.15 -3.13
N ARG A 71 4.40 -5.60 -3.85
CA ARG A 71 5.68 -6.27 -4.10
C ARG A 71 6.46 -6.47 -2.80
N MET A 72 6.52 -5.47 -1.93
CA MET A 72 7.14 -5.60 -0.60
C MET A 72 6.46 -6.67 0.26
N ARG A 73 5.14 -6.84 0.18
CA ARG A 73 4.40 -7.84 0.98
C ARG A 73 4.51 -9.26 0.43
N ALA A 74 4.69 -9.39 -0.88
CA ALA A 74 4.94 -10.67 -1.53
C ALA A 74 6.37 -11.18 -1.31
N ASP A 75 7.33 -10.30 -1.04
CA ASP A 75 8.73 -10.65 -0.79
C ASP A 75 8.98 -10.98 0.69
N GLU A 76 9.55 -12.16 0.98
CA GLU A 76 9.78 -12.62 2.35
C GLU A 76 10.77 -11.77 3.14
N GLU A 77 11.76 -11.18 2.47
CA GLU A 77 12.76 -10.30 3.07
C GLU A 77 12.23 -8.88 3.25
N LEU A 78 11.21 -8.46 2.52
CA LEU A 78 10.67 -7.08 2.59
C LEU A 78 9.35 -6.97 3.37
N ARG A 79 8.59 -8.08 3.51
CA ARG A 79 7.23 -8.06 4.07
C ARG A 79 7.14 -7.57 5.51
N HIS A 80 8.23 -7.66 6.25
CA HIS A 80 8.31 -7.25 7.64
C HIS A 80 8.69 -5.77 7.82
N ILE A 81 9.20 -5.11 6.78
CA ILE A 81 9.60 -3.71 6.87
C ILE A 81 8.34 -2.86 7.04
N PRO A 82 8.22 -2.09 8.14
CA PRO A 82 7.04 -1.27 8.39
C PRO A 82 6.96 -0.11 7.39
N VAL A 83 5.73 0.26 7.02
CA VAL A 83 5.45 1.32 6.04
C VAL A 83 4.53 2.37 6.65
N LEU A 84 4.97 3.63 6.63
CA LEU A 84 4.15 4.79 6.91
C LEU A 84 3.73 5.39 5.56
N MET A 85 2.45 5.21 5.20
CA MET A 85 1.96 5.63 3.89
C MET A 85 1.51 7.09 3.90
N MET A 86 1.74 7.81 2.80
CA MET A 86 1.22 9.16 2.60
C MET A 86 0.04 9.11 1.63
N SER A 87 -1.10 9.66 2.03
CA SER A 87 -2.33 9.56 1.24
C SER A 87 -3.14 10.85 1.25
N VAL A 88 -3.91 11.05 0.18
CA VAL A 88 -4.92 12.11 0.07
C VAL A 88 -6.30 11.65 0.54
N ALA A 89 -6.51 10.34 0.69
CA ALA A 89 -7.79 9.77 1.10
C ALA A 89 -7.83 9.51 2.62
N ASN A 90 -9.03 9.54 3.21
CA ASN A 90 -9.20 9.13 4.60
C ASN A 90 -9.17 7.60 4.67
N GLN A 91 -8.19 7.04 5.39
CA GLN A 91 -7.94 5.61 5.39
C GLN A 91 -8.48 4.95 6.66
N GLN A 92 -9.23 3.86 6.47
CA GLN A 92 -9.93 3.13 7.54
C GLN A 92 -9.58 1.64 7.60
N VAL A 93 -8.86 1.09 6.61
CA VAL A 93 -8.55 -0.34 6.54
C VAL A 93 -7.16 -0.60 7.10
N ASN A 94 -7.08 -1.54 8.05
CA ASN A 94 -5.83 -2.04 8.60
C ASN A 94 -5.14 -2.96 7.59
N LEU A 95 -3.91 -2.63 7.19
CA LEU A 95 -3.09 -3.36 6.24
C LEU A 95 -1.82 -3.88 6.92
N GLY A 96 -1.39 -5.07 6.55
CA GLY A 96 -0.22 -5.74 7.12
C GLY A 96 1.07 -4.93 6.97
N GLY A 97 1.75 -4.69 8.10
CA GLY A 97 2.99 -3.92 8.10
C GLY A 97 2.82 -2.44 7.76
N VAL A 98 1.58 -1.93 7.66
CA VAL A 98 1.31 -0.49 7.59
C VAL A 98 1.14 0.03 9.02
N VAL A 99 2.04 0.91 9.44
CA VAL A 99 2.10 1.42 10.83
C VAL A 99 1.36 2.74 11.01
N GLY A 100 0.84 3.30 9.92
CA GLY A 100 0.02 4.48 9.94
C GLY A 100 -0.05 5.17 8.59
N PHE A 101 -0.72 6.32 8.61
CA PHE A 101 -0.93 7.14 7.44
C PHE A 101 -0.64 8.61 7.78
N LEU A 102 0.04 9.31 6.86
CA LEU A 102 0.23 10.75 6.85
C LEU A 102 -0.69 11.36 5.79
N ARG A 103 -1.44 12.40 6.16
CA ARG A 103 -2.42 13.00 5.25
C ARG A 103 -1.81 14.14 4.45
N LYS A 104 -1.73 14.00 3.12
CA LYS A 104 -1.29 15.08 2.21
C LYS A 104 -2.31 16.23 2.10
N THR A 105 -3.52 16.07 2.66
CA THR A 105 -4.60 17.07 2.61
C THR A 105 -4.52 18.13 3.72
N VAL A 106 -3.57 18.00 4.67
CA VAL A 106 -3.28 19.04 5.66
C VAL A 106 -2.09 19.89 5.23
N PRO A 107 -1.91 21.10 5.79
CA PRO A 107 -0.71 21.89 5.55
C PRO A 107 0.57 21.09 5.78
N GLN A 108 1.59 21.35 4.95
CA GLN A 108 2.81 20.56 4.91
C GLN A 108 3.54 20.52 6.26
N ASP A 109 3.63 21.66 6.95
CA ASP A 109 4.26 21.79 8.27
C ASP A 109 3.55 20.93 9.34
N VAL A 110 2.22 20.85 9.29
CA VAL A 110 1.43 19.98 10.17
C VAL A 110 1.75 18.51 9.91
N MET A 111 1.79 18.08 8.65
CA MET A 111 2.12 16.70 8.29
C MET A 111 3.55 16.32 8.67
N LEU A 112 4.52 17.22 8.48
CA LEU A 112 5.91 17.02 8.90
C LEU A 112 6.05 16.99 10.43
N GLY A 113 5.23 17.75 11.15
CA GLY A 113 5.10 17.65 12.61
C GLY A 113 4.62 16.27 13.04
N GLU A 114 3.60 15.72 12.37
CA GLU A 114 3.11 14.37 12.63
C GLU A 114 4.18 13.31 12.33
N LEU A 115 4.89 13.42 11.21
CA LEU A 115 6.02 12.54 10.88
C LEU A 115 7.04 12.55 12.01
N ARG A 116 7.44 13.73 12.48
CA ARG A 116 8.40 13.90 13.58
C ARG A 116 7.95 13.18 14.84
N GLU A 117 6.70 13.38 15.26
CA GLU A 117 6.15 12.70 16.42
C GLU A 117 6.13 11.18 16.25
N ARG A 118 5.77 10.70 15.06
CA ARG A 118 5.77 9.27 14.75
C ARG A 118 7.16 8.68 14.81
N LEU A 119 8.18 9.35 14.25
CA LEU A 119 9.58 8.89 14.31
C LEU A 119 10.10 8.81 15.75
N ARG A 120 9.79 9.80 16.60
CA ARG A 120 10.19 9.80 18.02
C ARG A 120 9.55 8.70 18.84
N ARG A 121 8.29 8.37 18.54
CA ARG A 121 7.52 7.32 19.22
C ARG A 121 7.66 5.97 18.54
N PHE A 122 8.43 5.89 17.45
CA PHE A 122 8.55 4.67 16.70
C PHE A 122 9.32 3.65 17.54
N ASP A 123 8.60 2.68 18.06
CA ASP A 123 9.19 1.45 18.50
C ASP A 123 9.08 0.46 17.35
N VAL A 124 10.18 -0.27 17.11
CA VAL A 124 10.23 -1.38 16.16
C VAL A 124 9.10 -2.33 16.54
N LEU A 125 7.99 -2.23 15.80
CA LEU A 125 6.88 -3.15 15.97
C LEU A 125 7.44 -4.54 15.65
N PRO A 126 7.12 -5.56 16.46
CA PRO A 126 7.41 -6.92 16.07
C PRO A 126 6.80 -7.13 14.67
N PRO A 127 7.50 -7.88 13.79
CA PRO A 127 7.01 -8.14 12.44
C PRO A 127 5.54 -8.57 12.52
N PRO A 128 4.65 -8.11 11.62
CA PRO A 128 3.24 -8.44 11.69
C PRO A 128 3.09 -9.96 11.84
N VAL A 129 2.63 -10.39 13.02
CA VAL A 129 2.43 -11.81 13.32
C VAL A 129 1.12 -12.20 12.66
N GLY A 130 1.23 -12.82 11.48
CA GLY A 130 0.12 -13.33 10.68
C GLY A 130 0.56 -14.58 9.93
N THR A 131 -0.19 -15.65 10.10
CA THR A 131 0.18 -17.07 9.91
C THR A 131 0.12 -17.59 8.46
N SER A 132 0.11 -16.70 7.46
CA SER A 132 -0.10 -17.06 6.05
C SER A 132 0.52 -16.00 5.13
N GLN A 133 1.32 -16.40 4.13
CA GLN A 133 1.84 -15.49 3.11
C GLN A 133 0.67 -14.77 2.40
N PRO A 134 0.59 -13.44 2.32
CA PRO A 134 -0.52 -12.79 1.62
C PRO A 134 -0.56 -13.23 0.14
N TYR A 135 -1.75 -13.25 -0.46
CA TYR A 135 -1.87 -13.55 -1.89
C TYR A 135 -1.28 -12.38 -2.69
N ALA A 136 -0.57 -12.68 -3.78
CA ALA A 136 -0.11 -11.65 -4.69
C ALA A 136 -1.29 -11.13 -5.52
N LEU A 137 -1.56 -9.84 -5.45
CA LEU A 137 -2.61 -9.20 -6.25
C LEU A 137 -2.08 -8.87 -7.64
N ARG A 138 -2.80 -9.32 -8.67
CA ARG A 138 -2.53 -9.07 -10.09
C ARG A 138 -3.73 -8.39 -10.73
N PHE A 139 -3.46 -7.64 -11.78
CA PHE A 139 -4.46 -6.95 -12.57
C PHE A 139 -4.30 -7.37 -14.02
N THR A 140 -5.40 -7.73 -14.68
CA THR A 140 -5.42 -7.77 -16.15
C THR A 140 -5.21 -6.37 -16.71
N GLU A 141 -4.78 -6.26 -17.97
CA GLU A 141 -4.62 -4.96 -18.64
C GLU A 141 -5.93 -4.15 -18.63
N GLU A 142 -7.06 -4.82 -18.92
CA GLU A 142 -8.39 -4.21 -18.89
C GLU A 142 -8.78 -3.70 -17.50
N SER A 143 -8.55 -4.50 -16.45
CA SER A 143 -8.88 -4.10 -15.08
C SER A 143 -8.01 -2.95 -14.59
N ALA A 144 -6.72 -2.95 -14.90
CA ALA A 144 -5.80 -1.87 -14.56
C ALA A 144 -6.26 -0.55 -15.21
N LEU A 145 -6.53 -0.58 -16.52
CA LEU A 145 -7.03 0.58 -17.24
C LEU A 145 -8.36 1.09 -16.67
N ALA A 146 -9.30 0.19 -16.36
CA ALA A 146 -10.58 0.56 -15.77
C ALA A 146 -10.40 1.26 -14.41
N LEU A 147 -9.53 0.73 -13.55
CA LEU A 147 -9.22 1.33 -12.25
C LEU A 147 -8.60 2.72 -12.40
N ASP A 148 -7.78 2.94 -13.41
CA ASP A 148 -7.12 4.23 -13.65
C ASP A 148 -8.10 5.32 -14.09
N THR A 149 -9.25 4.96 -14.65
CA THR A 149 -10.33 5.91 -14.96
C THR A 149 -11.09 6.41 -13.73
N LEU A 150 -10.91 5.79 -12.56
CA LEU A 150 -11.65 6.18 -11.35
C LEU A 150 -11.12 7.50 -10.77
N PRO A 151 -11.97 8.28 -10.08
CA PRO A 151 -11.53 9.46 -9.32
C PRO A 151 -10.47 9.07 -8.29
N GLY A 152 -9.44 9.92 -8.13
CA GLY A 152 -8.29 9.64 -7.26
C GLY A 152 -8.64 9.09 -5.87
N PRO A 153 -9.52 9.75 -5.09
CA PRO A 153 -9.91 9.26 -3.76
C PRO A 153 -10.59 7.89 -3.77
N LEU A 154 -11.46 7.63 -4.77
CA LEU A 154 -12.13 6.34 -4.90
C LEU A 154 -11.18 5.24 -5.34
N ARG A 155 -10.30 5.53 -6.31
CA ARG A 155 -9.25 4.61 -6.75
C ARG A 155 -8.38 4.17 -5.57
N GLN A 156 -7.99 5.11 -4.70
CA GLN A 156 -7.22 4.85 -3.49
C GLN A 156 -7.96 3.96 -2.49
N LEU A 157 -9.23 4.26 -2.20
CA LEU A 157 -10.07 3.44 -1.31
C LEU A 157 -10.26 2.02 -1.86
N LEU A 158 -10.47 1.89 -3.16
CA LEU A 158 -10.65 0.59 -3.81
C LEU A 158 -9.35 -0.23 -3.78
N ARG A 159 -8.20 0.36 -4.12
CA ARG A 159 -6.87 -0.29 -4.00
C ARG A 159 -6.66 -0.81 -2.58
N GLN A 160 -6.96 0.00 -1.56
CA GLN A 160 -6.85 -0.41 -0.16
C GLN A 160 -7.68 -1.67 0.14
N ARG A 161 -8.95 -1.72 -0.31
CA ARG A 161 -9.81 -2.90 -0.14
C ARG A 161 -9.27 -4.11 -0.89
N LEU A 162 -8.76 -3.94 -2.11
CA LEU A 162 -8.20 -5.04 -2.89
C LEU A 162 -6.97 -5.67 -2.22
N TYR A 163 -6.03 -4.86 -1.73
CA TYR A 163 -4.88 -5.38 -0.98
C TYR A 163 -5.28 -6.03 0.35
N ARG A 164 -6.30 -5.49 1.03
CA ARG A 164 -6.83 -6.14 2.22
C ARG A 164 -7.48 -7.48 1.90
N ALA A 165 -8.18 -7.60 0.77
CA ALA A 165 -8.74 -8.88 0.33
C ALA A 165 -7.63 -9.90 0.08
N ALA A 166 -6.51 -9.48 -0.50
CA ALA A 166 -5.33 -10.33 -0.72
C ALA A 166 -4.68 -10.84 0.58
N GLU A 167 -4.67 -10.04 1.63
CA GLU A 167 -4.24 -10.48 2.97
C GLU A 167 -5.21 -11.47 3.61
N LEU A 168 -6.52 -11.29 3.39
CA LEU A 168 -7.57 -12.11 3.99
C LEU A 168 -7.80 -13.43 3.23
N ALA A 169 -7.49 -13.49 1.94
CA ALA A 169 -7.71 -14.67 1.11
C ALA A 169 -6.97 -15.91 1.62
N GLY A 170 -5.84 -15.73 2.31
CA GLY A 170 -5.07 -16.82 2.91
C GLY A 170 -5.54 -17.25 4.30
N GLY A 171 -6.70 -16.79 4.77
CA GLY A 171 -7.27 -17.12 6.08
C GLY A 171 -8.80 -17.15 6.06
N GLU A 172 -9.43 -17.03 7.23
CA GLU A 172 -10.88 -16.95 7.32
C GLU A 172 -11.37 -15.57 6.87
N LEU A 173 -12.24 -15.56 5.85
CA LEU A 173 -12.92 -14.34 5.42
C LEU A 173 -13.86 -13.83 6.52
N PRO A 174 -14.02 -12.51 6.69
CA PRO A 174 -14.89 -11.97 7.73
C PRO A 174 -16.35 -12.34 7.42
N LEU A 175 -16.99 -13.08 8.33
CA LEU A 175 -18.36 -13.61 8.18
C LEU A 175 -19.43 -12.53 7.89
N MET A 176 -19.20 -11.29 8.34
CA MET A 176 -20.14 -10.15 8.22
C MET A 176 -19.53 -8.97 7.45
N SER A 177 -18.75 -9.24 6.39
CA SER A 177 -18.19 -8.17 5.54
C SER A 177 -19.21 -7.66 4.53
N THR A 178 -19.38 -6.33 4.44
CA THR A 178 -20.20 -5.67 3.41
C THR A 178 -19.43 -5.36 2.13
N TRP A 179 -18.10 -5.48 2.16
CA TRP A 179 -17.22 -5.05 1.08
C TRP A 179 -16.42 -6.19 0.43
N LEU A 180 -16.38 -7.36 1.07
CA LEU A 180 -15.65 -8.55 0.59
C LEU A 180 -16.55 -9.77 0.73
N MET A 181 -16.80 -10.49 -0.36
CA MET A 181 -17.65 -11.68 -0.36
C MET A 181 -16.99 -12.79 -1.17
N ALA A 182 -17.11 -14.04 -0.74
CA ALA A 182 -16.79 -15.18 -1.58
C ALA A 182 -17.93 -15.42 -2.57
N LEU A 183 -17.59 -15.62 -3.84
CA LEU A 183 -18.52 -16.02 -4.88
C LEU A 183 -18.36 -17.52 -5.15
N PRO A 184 -19.46 -18.29 -5.19
CA PRO A 184 -19.40 -19.69 -5.57
C PRO A 184 -19.03 -19.79 -7.06
N GLY A 185 -18.12 -20.71 -7.40
CA GLY A 185 -17.69 -20.90 -8.78
C GLY A 185 -16.45 -21.79 -8.89
N THR A 186 -16.10 -22.14 -10.13
CA THR A 186 -14.88 -22.85 -10.47
C THR A 186 -14.19 -22.11 -11.62
N PRO A 187 -13.06 -21.41 -11.40
CA PRO A 187 -12.36 -21.27 -10.12
C PRO A 187 -13.14 -20.41 -9.10
N PRO A 188 -12.85 -20.55 -7.79
CA PRO A 188 -13.43 -19.69 -6.76
C PRO A 188 -13.05 -18.23 -7.01
N SER A 189 -13.91 -17.31 -6.60
CA SER A 189 -13.69 -15.87 -6.78
C SER A 189 -14.08 -15.09 -5.53
N LEU A 190 -13.48 -13.93 -5.34
CA LEU A 190 -13.89 -12.93 -4.35
C LEU A 190 -14.49 -11.72 -5.05
N LEU A 191 -15.52 -11.14 -4.45
CA LEU A 191 -16.10 -9.86 -4.87
C LEU A 191 -15.66 -8.79 -3.87
N VAL A 192 -14.92 -7.80 -4.37
CA VAL A 192 -14.61 -6.57 -3.63
C VAL A 192 -15.53 -5.46 -4.10
N THR A 193 -16.18 -4.76 -3.17
CA THR A 193 -17.05 -3.62 -3.48
C THR A 193 -16.54 -2.35 -2.81
N SER A 194 -16.68 -1.19 -3.47
CA SER A 194 -16.39 0.13 -2.91
C SER A 194 -17.16 1.22 -3.63
N GLU A 195 -17.99 2.00 -2.90
CA GLU A 195 -18.79 3.10 -3.47
C GLU A 195 -19.52 2.72 -4.78
N GLY A 196 -20.10 1.52 -4.84
CA GLY A 196 -20.79 1.00 -6.02
C GLY A 196 -19.90 0.35 -7.08
N VAL A 197 -18.58 0.60 -7.08
CA VAL A 197 -17.62 -0.14 -7.92
C VAL A 197 -17.49 -1.56 -7.40
N ARG A 198 -17.46 -2.52 -8.31
CA ARG A 198 -17.30 -3.94 -8.00
C ARG A 198 -16.11 -4.51 -8.75
N VAL A 199 -15.27 -5.27 -8.07
CA VAL A 199 -14.11 -5.94 -8.65
C VAL A 199 -14.20 -7.43 -8.33
N VAL A 200 -14.16 -8.26 -9.36
CA VAL A 200 -14.09 -9.71 -9.22
C VAL A 200 -12.62 -10.11 -9.22
N LEU A 201 -12.23 -10.84 -8.19
CA LEU A 201 -10.90 -11.40 -8.00
C LEU A 201 -10.98 -12.92 -8.17
N GLU A 202 -10.42 -13.44 -9.24
CA GLU A 202 -10.23 -14.89 -9.40
C GLU A 202 -9.15 -15.35 -8.41
N VAL A 203 -9.42 -16.45 -7.70
CA VAL A 203 -8.51 -17.00 -6.70
C VAL A 203 -7.74 -18.16 -7.31
N ASP A 204 -6.40 -18.04 -7.31
CA ASP A 204 -5.48 -19.14 -7.60
C ASP A 204 -4.73 -19.50 -6.32
N ASP A 205 -5.24 -20.50 -5.60
CA ASP A 205 -4.63 -21.00 -4.36
C ASP A 205 -3.27 -21.66 -4.60
N GLY A 206 -3.07 -22.27 -5.77
CA GLY A 206 -1.83 -22.95 -6.13
C GLY A 206 -0.68 -21.97 -6.31
N ALA A 207 -0.95 -20.84 -6.97
CA ALA A 207 0.02 -19.76 -7.16
C ALA A 207 -0.01 -18.72 -6.02
N ARG A 208 -0.96 -18.81 -5.09
CA ARG A 208 -1.31 -17.78 -4.09
C ARG A 208 -1.52 -16.41 -4.74
N GLN A 209 -2.36 -16.35 -5.77
CA GLN A 209 -2.65 -15.12 -6.51
C GLN A 209 -4.13 -14.77 -6.47
N LEU A 210 -4.40 -13.47 -6.38
CA LEU A 210 -5.71 -12.91 -6.69
C LEU A 210 -5.58 -12.13 -7.99
N ILE A 211 -6.36 -12.51 -9.00
CA ILE A 211 -6.36 -11.84 -10.31
C ILE A 211 -7.62 -11.00 -10.41
N ALA A 212 -7.48 -9.67 -10.38
CA ALA A 212 -8.56 -8.77 -10.72
C ALA A 212 -8.90 -8.91 -12.19
N SER A 213 -9.93 -9.70 -12.50
CA SER A 213 -10.31 -10.03 -13.88
C SER A 213 -11.39 -9.10 -14.42
N VAL A 214 -12.33 -8.67 -13.57
CA VAL A 214 -13.46 -7.82 -13.98
C VAL A 214 -13.62 -6.63 -13.05
N VAL A 215 -13.74 -5.42 -13.62
CA VAL A 215 -14.05 -4.18 -12.90
C VAL A 215 -15.35 -3.60 -13.44
N ILE A 216 -16.36 -3.52 -12.60
CA ILE A 216 -17.69 -2.99 -12.93
C ILE A 216 -17.84 -1.62 -12.29
N ILE A 217 -17.85 -0.58 -13.13
CA ILE A 217 -17.98 0.82 -12.72
C ILE A 217 -19.41 1.28 -12.98
N PRO A 218 -20.14 1.83 -11.99
CA PRO A 218 -21.47 2.38 -12.21
C PRO A 218 -21.46 3.53 -13.23
N PRO A 219 -22.50 3.64 -14.10
CA PRO A 219 -22.51 4.62 -15.18
C PRO A 219 -22.59 6.08 -14.70
N HIS A 220 -23.06 6.32 -13.47
CA HIS A 220 -23.18 7.65 -12.88
C HIS A 220 -21.87 8.15 -12.24
N LEU A 221 -20.84 7.30 -12.16
CA LEU A 221 -19.61 7.62 -11.46
C LEU A 221 -18.68 8.43 -12.40
N PRO A 222 -18.14 9.57 -11.95
CA PRO A 222 -17.28 10.41 -12.79
C PRO A 222 -15.99 9.69 -13.13
N ARG A 223 -15.43 9.96 -14.32
CA ARG A 223 -14.14 9.42 -14.77
C ARG A 223 -13.07 10.52 -14.76
N SER A 224 -11.86 10.14 -14.37
CA SER A 224 -10.67 11.00 -14.37
C SER A 224 -10.14 11.24 -15.79
#